data_AF-A0A355PDZ0-F1
#
_entry.id   AF-A0A355PDZ0-F1
#
_cell.length_a   1.000
_cell.length_b   1.000
_cell.length_c   1.000
_cell.angle_alpha   90.00
_cell.angle_beta   90.00
_cell.angle_gamma   90.00
#
_symmetry.space_group_name_H-M   'P 1'
#
loop_
_entity.id
_entity.type
_entity.pdbx_description
1 polymer ?
#
loop_
_entity_poly.entity_id
_entity_poly.type
_entity_poly.pdbx_seq_one_letter_code
_entity_poly.pdbx_strand_id
1 'polypeptide(L)'
;AALMECLGSGAVTASFMQALEADVVILTGCNPAVNHPVAATFFKQAAKRGTEIIILDPRGQSLDAYASMSVRFTPGADVSLFNA
;
A
#
# COMPACT_ATOMS: atom_id res chain seq x y z
N ALA A 1 -6.50 16.71 -6.24
CA ALA A 1 -6.50 17.10 -7.67
C ALA A 1 -6.28 15.89 -8.57
N ALA A 2 -5.18 15.13 -8.41
CA ALA A 2 -4.84 14.01 -9.29
C ALA A 2 -5.96 12.98 -9.57
N LEU A 3 -6.65 12.44 -8.55
CA LEU A 3 -7.73 11.48 -8.79
C LEU A 3 -8.92 12.08 -9.57
N MET A 4 -9.27 13.34 -9.30
CA MET A 4 -10.32 14.04 -10.04
C MET A 4 -9.92 14.23 -11.51
N GLU A 5 -8.66 14.57 -11.77
CA GLU A 5 -8.12 14.75 -13.12
C GLU A 5 -8.07 13.44 -13.92
N CYS A 6 -7.64 12.33 -13.29
CA CYS A 6 -7.47 11.06 -13.98
C CYS A 6 -8.76 10.23 -14.07
N LEU A 7 -9.64 10.29 -13.06
CA LEU A 7 -10.79 9.39 -12.90
C LEU A 7 -12.14 10.11 -12.73
N GLY A 8 -12.17 11.45 -12.68
CA GLY A 8 -13.41 12.22 -12.48
C GLY A 8 -13.99 12.16 -11.06
N SER A 9 -13.27 11.62 -10.09
CA SER A 9 -13.69 11.55 -8.68
C SER A 9 -12.51 11.70 -7.72
N GLY A 10 -12.73 12.36 -6.58
CA GLY A 10 -11.74 12.46 -5.49
C GLY A 10 -11.87 11.38 -4.42
N ALA A 11 -12.86 10.49 -4.54
CA ALA A 11 -13.12 9.43 -3.56
C ALA A 11 -12.16 8.24 -3.72
N VAL A 12 -12.06 7.42 -2.68
CA VAL A 12 -11.40 6.11 -2.75
C VAL A 12 -12.12 5.20 -3.74
N THR A 13 -11.37 4.54 -4.63
CA THR A 13 -11.92 3.73 -5.73
C THR A 13 -12.30 2.31 -5.32
N ALA A 14 -11.70 1.81 -4.25
CA ALA A 14 -11.89 0.45 -3.73
C ALA A 14 -11.91 0.45 -2.20
N SER A 15 -12.57 -0.55 -1.62
CA SER A 15 -12.55 -0.79 -0.17
C SER A 15 -11.31 -1.57 0.24
N PHE A 16 -10.90 -1.46 1.52
CA PHE A 16 -9.77 -2.23 2.05
C PHE A 16 -9.95 -3.76 1.95
N MET A 17 -11.20 -4.25 1.95
CA MET A 17 -11.50 -5.68 1.86
C MET A 17 -11.13 -6.27 0.50
N GLN A 18 -11.13 -5.47 -0.55
CA GLN A 18 -10.74 -5.92 -1.90
C GLN A 18 -9.26 -6.29 -2.00
N ALA A 19 -8.43 -5.97 -0.99
CA ALA A 19 -7.08 -6.52 -0.88
C ALA A 19 -7.05 -8.05 -0.84
N LEU A 20 -8.14 -8.70 -0.40
CA LEU A 20 -8.27 -10.16 -0.37
C LEU A 20 -8.49 -10.79 -1.76
N GLU A 21 -8.81 -9.97 -2.76
CA GLU A 21 -9.04 -10.38 -4.16
C GLU A 21 -7.86 -10.01 -5.06
N ALA A 22 -6.85 -9.31 -4.52
CA ALA A 22 -5.69 -8.86 -5.29
C ALA A 22 -4.57 -9.91 -5.26
N ASP A 23 -3.88 -10.07 -6.39
CA ASP A 23 -2.64 -10.84 -6.46
C ASP A 23 -1.48 -10.09 -5.81
N VAL A 24 -1.45 -8.76 -5.96
CA VAL A 24 -0.41 -7.87 -5.44
C VAL A 24 -1.04 -6.61 -4.81
N VAL A 25 -0.55 -6.21 -3.65
CA VAL A 25 -0.89 -4.95 -2.97
C VAL A 25 0.37 -4.13 -2.73
N ILE A 26 0.38 -2.90 -3.21
CA ILE A 26 1.44 -1.93 -2.95
C ILE A 26 0.99 -0.96 -1.87
N LEU A 27 1.71 -0.90 -0.75
CA LEU A 27 1.54 0.09 0.30
C LEU A 27 2.64 1.16 0.15
N THR A 28 2.24 2.36 -0.24
CA THR A 28 3.14 3.50 -0.48
C THR A 28 2.59 4.76 0.19
N GLY A 29 3.47 5.56 0.80
CA GLY A 29 3.09 6.82 1.46
C GLY A 29 2.09 6.67 2.61
N CYS A 30 1.93 5.47 3.18
CA CYS A 30 0.96 5.16 4.22
C CYS A 30 1.49 4.18 5.27
N ASN A 31 0.95 4.24 6.49
CA ASN A 31 1.25 3.29 7.56
C ASN A 31 -0.04 2.77 8.23
N PRO A 32 -0.77 1.84 7.58
CA PRO A 32 -2.08 1.35 8.02
C PRO A 32 -2.07 0.78 9.43
N ALA A 33 -0.98 0.14 9.87
CA ALA A 33 -0.91 -0.42 11.21
C ALA A 33 -1.01 0.65 12.31
N VAL A 34 -0.61 1.89 12.02
CA VAL A 34 -0.69 3.03 12.94
C VAL A 34 -1.97 3.84 12.71
N ASN A 35 -2.25 4.22 11.45
CA ASN A 35 -3.31 5.19 11.14
C ASN A 35 -4.68 4.55 10.82
N HIS A 36 -4.72 3.28 10.43
CA HIS A 36 -5.95 2.53 10.14
C HIS A 36 -5.86 1.08 10.64
N PRO A 37 -5.78 0.82 11.96
CA PRO A 37 -5.47 -0.51 12.50
C PRO A 37 -6.44 -1.62 12.08
N VAL A 38 -7.72 -1.28 11.89
CA VAL A 38 -8.73 -2.21 11.36
C VAL A 38 -8.44 -2.54 9.90
N ALA A 39 -8.11 -1.55 9.06
CA ALA A 39 -7.74 -1.78 7.67
C ALA A 39 -6.48 -2.67 7.55
N ALA A 40 -5.51 -2.49 8.46
CA ALA A 40 -4.31 -3.32 8.53
C ALA A 40 -4.62 -4.82 8.72
N THR A 41 -5.78 -5.18 9.29
CA THR A 41 -6.16 -6.60 9.42
C THR A 41 -6.43 -7.25 8.06
N PHE A 42 -7.00 -6.53 7.10
CA PHE A 42 -7.27 -7.06 5.76
C PHE A 42 -5.98 -7.29 4.97
N PHE A 43 -5.01 -6.38 5.06
CA PHE A 43 -3.69 -6.58 4.42
C PHE A 43 -2.92 -7.76 5.02
N LYS A 44 -2.96 -7.94 6.35
CA LYS A 44 -2.38 -9.12 7.01
C LYS A 44 -3.06 -10.41 6.58
N GLN A 45 -4.39 -10.38 6.38
CA GLN A 45 -5.14 -11.54 5.89
C GLN A 45 -4.83 -11.85 4.42
N ALA A 46 -4.72 -10.83 3.58
CA ALA A 46 -4.34 -10.97 2.17
C ALA A 46 -2.96 -11.62 2.04
N ALA A 47 -1.96 -11.11 2.77
CA ALA A 47 -0.62 -11.71 2.82
C ALA A 47 -0.65 -13.20 3.19
N LYS A 48 -1.42 -13.57 4.22
CA LYS A 48 -1.57 -14.97 4.64
C LYS A 48 -2.26 -15.87 3.60
N ARG A 49 -3.04 -15.29 2.69
CA ARG A 49 -3.73 -16.00 1.60
C ARG A 49 -2.89 -16.08 0.32
N GLY A 50 -1.70 -15.49 0.31
CA GLY A 50 -0.77 -15.55 -0.82
C GLY A 50 -0.72 -14.27 -1.66
N THR A 51 -1.47 -13.22 -1.31
CA THR A 51 -1.31 -11.91 -1.96
C THR A 51 0.07 -11.35 -1.65
N GLU A 52 0.81 -10.95 -2.67
CA GLU A 52 2.11 -10.32 -2.46
C GLU A 52 1.92 -8.90 -1.92
N ILE A 53 2.54 -8.63 -0.77
CA ILE A 53 2.53 -7.28 -0.19
C ILE A 53 3.88 -6.63 -0.48
N ILE A 54 3.86 -5.49 -1.18
CA ILE A 54 5.04 -4.66 -1.44
C ILE A 54 4.91 -3.38 -0.64
N ILE A 55 5.93 -3.06 0.15
CA ILE A 55 5.97 -1.84 0.96
C ILE A 55 7.01 -0.88 0.41
N LEU A 56 6.56 0.31 0.03
CA LEU A 56 7.40 1.41 -0.41
C LEU A 56 7.35 2.50 0.68
N ASP A 57 8.26 2.44 1.65
CA ASP A 57 8.35 3.41 2.74
C ASP A 57 9.83 3.65 3.12
N PRO A 58 10.32 4.90 3.09
CA PRO A 58 11.70 5.22 3.46
C PRO A 58 12.06 4.84 4.91
N ARG A 59 11.06 4.72 5.80
CA ARG A 59 11.23 4.46 7.24
C ARG A 59 11.04 2.99 7.59
N GLY A 60 10.36 2.22 6.74
CA GLY A 60 9.80 0.92 7.09
C GLY A 60 8.61 1.02 8.05
N GLN A 61 7.85 -0.07 8.19
CA GLN A 61 6.67 -0.15 9.02
C GLN A 61 6.40 -1.57 9.53
N SER A 62 5.54 -1.73 10.54
CA SER A 62 5.29 -3.06 11.14
C SER A 62 4.66 -4.08 10.18
N LEU A 63 4.05 -3.64 9.08
CA LEU A 63 3.57 -4.53 8.02
C LEU A 63 4.71 -5.15 7.19
N ASP A 64 5.96 -4.68 7.33
CA ASP A 64 7.14 -5.30 6.71
C ASP A 64 7.25 -6.79 7.08
N ALA A 65 6.79 -7.19 8.27
CA ALA A 65 6.77 -8.58 8.70
C ALA A 65 5.85 -9.51 7.85
N TYR A 66 4.99 -8.93 7.02
CA TYR A 66 4.08 -9.63 6.11
C TYR A 66 4.39 -9.35 4.64
N ALA A 67 5.41 -8.53 4.35
CA ALA A 67 5.74 -8.08 3.02
C ALA A 67 6.59 -9.11 2.27
N SER A 68 6.28 -9.31 0.99
CA SER A 68 7.14 -10.02 0.05
C SER A 68 8.38 -9.18 -0.29
N MET A 69 8.22 -7.85 -0.33
CA MET A 69 9.31 -6.91 -0.58
C MET A 69 9.08 -5.59 0.16
N SER A 70 10.14 -5.05 0.74
CA SER A 70 10.13 -3.70 1.31
C SER A 70 11.27 -2.88 0.72
N VAL A 71 10.95 -1.74 0.11
CA VAL A 71 11.90 -0.83 -0.52
C VAL A 71 12.03 0.44 0.31
N ARG A 72 13.25 0.70 0.77
CA ARG A 72 13.61 1.98 1.41
C ARG A 72 14.30 2.86 0.39
N PHE A 73 13.66 3.98 0.06
CA PHE A 73 14.15 4.96 -0.92
C PHE A 73 14.39 6.31 -0.24
N THR A 74 15.00 7.26 -0.96
CA THR A 74 15.20 8.62 -0.44
C THR A 74 13.84 9.32 -0.27
N PRO A 75 13.54 9.91 0.90
CA PRO A 75 12.27 10.64 1.09
C PRO A 75 12.04 11.70 0.00
N GLY A 76 10.86 11.70 -0.61
CA GLY A 76 10.51 12.60 -1.72
C GLY A 76 10.92 12.10 -3.11
N ALA A 77 11.57 10.94 -3.22
CA ALA A 77 11.93 10.30 -4.49
C ALA A 77 10.83 9.36 -5.04
N ASP A 78 9.59 9.47 -4.55
CA ASP A 78 8.45 8.63 -4.95
C ASP A 78 8.20 8.69 -6.47
N VAL A 79 8.22 9.90 -7.05
CA VAL A 79 8.01 10.09 -8.50
C VAL A 79 9.09 9.38 -9.32
N SER A 80 10.36 9.50 -8.94
CA SER A 80 11.44 8.77 -9.62
C SER A 80 11.35 7.26 -9.42
N LEU A 81 10.87 6.79 -8.26
CA LEU A 81 10.67 5.37 -7.99
C LEU A 81 9.58 4.77 -8.90
N PHE A 82 8.46 5.46 -9.09
CA PHE A 82 7.37 4.99 -9.95
C PHE A 82 7.64 5.15 -11.46
N ASN A 83 8.54 6.05 -11.85
CA ASN A 83 8.89 6.28 -13.26
C ASN A 83 10.04 5.38 -13.79
N ALA A 84 10.70 4.62 -12.91
CA ALA A 84 11.89 3.84 -13.24
C ALA A 84 11.59 2.57 -14.06
#